data_AF-A0A1V5U445-F1
#
_entry.id   AF-A0A1V5U445-F1
#
_cell.length_a   1.000
_cell.length_b   1.000
_cell.length_c   1.000
_cell.angle_alpha   90.00
_cell.angle_beta   90.00
_cell.angle_gamma   90.00
#
_symmetry.space_group_name_H-M   'P 1'
#
loop_
_entity.id
_entity.type
_entity.pdbx_description
1 polymer ?
#
loop_
_entity_poly.entity_id
_entity_poly.type
_entity_poly.pdbx_seq_one_letter_code
_entity_poly.pdbx_strand_id
1 'polypeptide(L)'
;MMKKMTAVALALILCLGMGVPALAEGKPASAGAPVNAAPSAQSAQIPGCDASVLFIPAYHITIVSTRAEDSDKVKVTDINWTDGPDGKKVTAIFSHDVRDQNGVVMATVHSTVRAVYSQVDNRSRMLSVSASISGPFAQSFTQSTSLSGNQGYTDLYFQGQYVCTWTYEIAADGRRSSNMN
;
A
#
# COMPACT_ATOMS: atom_id res chain seq x y z
N MET A 1 1.09 -91.83 -8.68
CA MET A 1 0.99 -91.39 -10.09
C MET A 1 1.75 -90.07 -10.25
N MET A 2 2.63 -90.00 -11.25
CA MET A 2 3.30 -88.77 -11.74
C MET A 2 2.22 -87.73 -12.11
N LYS A 3 2.42 -86.41 -12.01
CA LYS A 3 3.40 -85.52 -12.66
C LYS A 3 3.37 -84.18 -11.88
N LYS A 4 4.52 -83.61 -11.47
CA LYS A 4 5.34 -82.64 -12.22
C LYS A 4 4.44 -81.56 -12.87
N MET A 5 4.53 -80.27 -12.55
CA MET A 5 5.56 -79.27 -12.92
C MET A 5 4.89 -77.92 -12.51
N THR A 6 5.48 -76.82 -12.09
CA THR A 6 6.84 -76.22 -12.13
C THR A 6 6.71 -74.97 -11.23
N ALA A 7 7.61 -74.73 -10.27
CA ALA A 7 8.67 -73.69 -10.32
C ALA A 7 8.20 -72.35 -10.92
N VAL A 8 8.37 -71.20 -10.26
CA VAL A 8 9.63 -70.45 -10.06
C VAL A 8 9.40 -69.52 -8.84
N ALA A 9 10.10 -69.60 -7.71
CA ALA A 9 11.54 -69.40 -7.41
C ALA A 9 12.00 -67.92 -7.50
N LEU A 10 12.08 -67.25 -6.34
CA LEU A 10 13.28 -66.57 -5.78
C LEU A 10 12.84 -65.85 -4.49
N ALA A 11 13.09 -66.41 -3.30
CA ALA A 11 14.36 -66.37 -2.56
C ALA A 11 14.68 -64.93 -2.11
N LEU A 12 14.44 -64.64 -0.82
CA LEU A 12 15.46 -64.62 0.28
C LEU A 12 16.05 -63.18 0.36
N ILE A 13 16.21 -62.49 1.49
CA ILE A 13 16.62 -62.88 2.85
C ILE A 13 16.24 -61.76 3.82
N LEU A 14 15.76 -62.16 5.01
CA LEU A 14 15.67 -61.34 6.22
C LEU A 14 17.02 -60.70 6.58
N CYS A 15 17.04 -59.42 6.94
CA CYS A 15 17.94 -58.99 8.02
C CYS A 15 17.23 -57.98 8.93
N LEU A 16 17.16 -58.42 10.18
CA LEU A 16 16.75 -57.70 11.38
C LEU A 16 17.56 -56.42 11.57
N GLY A 17 16.94 -55.38 12.12
CA GLY A 17 17.66 -54.20 12.54
C GLY A 17 16.77 -53.08 13.07
N MET A 18 16.45 -53.16 14.37
CA MET A 18 16.40 -52.02 15.30
C MET A 18 15.43 -50.86 15.02
N GLY A 19 14.36 -50.85 15.81
CA GLY A 19 13.96 -49.73 16.67
C GLY A 19 13.94 -48.32 16.05
N VAL A 20 12.76 -47.92 15.61
CA VAL A 20 12.37 -46.54 15.24
C VAL A 20 12.65 -45.56 16.40
N PRO A 21 13.35 -44.44 16.18
CA PRO A 21 13.06 -43.22 16.93
C PRO A 21 11.99 -42.43 16.18
N ALA A 22 10.92 -42.13 16.91
CA ALA A 22 9.81 -41.29 16.51
C ALA A 22 10.30 -40.01 15.81
N LEU A 23 9.88 -39.80 14.55
CA LEU A 23 9.91 -38.47 13.95
C LEU A 23 8.87 -37.62 14.68
N ALA A 24 9.34 -36.65 15.45
CA ALA A 24 8.55 -35.47 15.75
C ALA A 24 8.10 -34.85 14.42
N GLU A 25 6.81 -34.55 14.30
CA GLU A 25 6.25 -33.70 13.25
C GLU A 25 6.84 -32.29 13.41
N GLY A 26 8.03 -32.11 12.85
CA GLY A 26 8.62 -30.81 12.63
C GLY A 26 7.78 -30.09 11.59
N LYS A 27 6.90 -29.19 12.04
CA LYS A 27 6.41 -28.07 11.23
C LYS A 27 7.61 -27.52 10.44
N PRO A 28 7.57 -27.42 9.10
CA PRO A 28 8.69 -26.83 8.40
C PRO A 28 8.87 -25.42 8.94
N ALA A 29 10.04 -25.17 9.53
CA ALA A 29 10.48 -23.81 9.79
C ALA A 29 10.39 -23.09 8.44
N SER A 30 9.50 -22.11 8.37
CA SER A 30 9.51 -21.12 7.30
C SER A 30 10.95 -20.66 7.17
N ALA A 31 11.60 -21.03 6.08
CA ALA A 31 12.89 -20.48 5.72
C ALA A 31 12.67 -18.97 5.67
N GLY A 32 13.25 -18.26 6.64
CA GLY A 32 13.16 -16.81 6.70
C GLY A 32 13.55 -16.26 5.34
N ALA A 33 12.66 -15.47 4.74
CA ALA A 33 12.97 -14.78 3.50
C ALA A 33 14.30 -14.03 3.71
N PRO A 34 15.25 -14.12 2.77
CA PRO A 34 16.50 -13.41 2.90
C PRO A 34 16.17 -11.92 3.07
N VAL A 35 16.69 -11.33 4.13
CA VAL A 35 16.46 -9.93 4.56
C VAL A 35 16.81 -8.86 3.50
N ASN A 36 17.29 -9.28 2.32
CA ASN A 36 17.74 -8.43 1.22
C ASN A 36 17.33 -8.93 -0.18
N ALA A 37 16.25 -9.73 -0.31
CA ALA A 37 15.73 -10.01 -1.66
C ALA A 37 15.27 -8.69 -2.30
N ALA A 38 15.76 -8.42 -3.52
CA ALA A 38 15.30 -7.27 -4.28
C ALA A 38 13.77 -7.37 -4.47
N PRO A 39 13.02 -6.31 -4.17
CA PRO A 39 11.57 -6.35 -4.30
C PRO A 39 11.16 -6.56 -5.75
N SER A 40 10.07 -7.30 -5.97
CA SER A 40 9.47 -7.42 -7.31
C SER A 40 8.18 -6.59 -7.39
N ALA A 41 7.93 -5.94 -8.52
CA ALA A 41 6.77 -5.04 -8.73
C ALA A 41 5.43 -5.74 -8.44
N GLN A 42 5.36 -7.03 -8.76
CA GLN A 42 4.19 -7.89 -8.61
C GLN A 42 3.93 -8.33 -7.15
N SER A 43 4.78 -7.88 -6.22
CA SER A 43 4.82 -8.36 -4.83
C SER A 43 4.66 -7.25 -3.78
N ALA A 44 4.70 -5.98 -4.18
CA ALA A 44 4.54 -4.87 -3.24
C ALA A 44 3.05 -4.69 -2.89
N GLN A 45 2.73 -4.83 -1.60
CA GLN A 45 1.44 -4.44 -1.07
C GLN A 45 1.50 -2.96 -0.68
N ILE A 46 0.57 -2.17 -1.20
CA ILE A 46 0.44 -0.74 -0.88
C ILE A 46 -0.94 -0.57 -0.23
N PRO A 47 -1.03 -0.73 1.10
CA PRO A 47 -2.29 -0.54 1.79
C PRO A 47 -2.76 0.91 1.68
N GLY A 48 -4.06 1.11 1.45
CA GLY A 48 -4.60 2.46 1.22
C GLY A 48 -4.26 3.01 -0.16
N CYS A 49 -3.84 2.13 -1.08
CA CYS A 49 -3.74 2.51 -2.48
C CYS A 49 -5.11 2.90 -3.05
N ASP A 50 -5.13 3.86 -3.95
CA ASP A 50 -6.33 4.47 -4.53
C ASP A 50 -7.22 5.15 -3.48
N ALA A 51 -6.68 5.46 -2.29
CA ALA A 51 -7.40 6.23 -1.30
C ALA A 51 -7.70 7.64 -1.82
N SER A 52 -8.90 8.11 -1.47
CA SER A 52 -9.36 9.45 -1.77
C SER A 52 -9.53 10.23 -0.47
N VAL A 53 -8.95 11.42 -0.42
CA VAL A 53 -9.06 12.33 0.72
C VAL A 53 -9.88 13.54 0.32
N LEU A 54 -10.92 13.84 1.09
CA LEU A 54 -11.74 15.03 0.92
C LEU A 54 -11.53 15.99 2.09
N PHE A 55 -11.11 17.22 1.78
CA PHE A 55 -11.09 18.34 2.72
C PHE A 55 -12.38 19.14 2.61
N ILE A 56 -13.00 19.42 3.75
CA ILE A 56 -14.16 20.30 3.87
C ILE A 56 -13.78 21.47 4.80
N PRO A 57 -13.20 22.55 4.25
CA PRO A 57 -12.65 23.63 5.06
C PRO A 57 -13.69 24.36 5.90
N ALA A 58 -14.93 24.48 5.44
CA ALA A 58 -16.00 25.12 6.21
C ALA A 58 -16.16 24.53 7.61
N TYR A 59 -15.90 23.23 7.78
CA TYR A 59 -16.07 22.49 9.03
C TYR A 59 -14.75 21.93 9.59
N HIS A 60 -13.61 22.23 8.95
CA HIS A 60 -12.30 21.62 9.25
C HIS A 60 -12.36 20.08 9.28
N ILE A 61 -13.17 19.49 8.39
CA ILE A 61 -13.33 18.03 8.28
C ILE A 61 -12.38 17.49 7.21
N THR A 62 -11.77 16.34 7.52
CA THR A 62 -11.08 15.49 6.54
C THR A 62 -11.74 14.13 6.51
N ILE A 63 -12.16 13.70 5.33
CA ILE A 63 -12.71 12.36 5.09
C ILE A 63 -11.66 11.59 4.30
N VAL A 64 -11.25 10.44 4.82
CA VAL A 64 -10.37 9.51 4.11
C VAL A 64 -11.22 8.31 3.69
N SER A 65 -11.35 8.10 2.39
CA SER A 65 -12.08 6.98 1.79
C SER A 65 -11.08 5.97 1.26
N THR A 66 -11.15 4.75 1.77
CA THR A 66 -10.27 3.63 1.40
C THR A 66 -11.10 2.35 1.28
N ARG A 67 -10.45 1.24 0.94
CA ARG A 67 -10.99 -0.09 1.22
C ARG A 67 -11.12 -0.30 2.73
N ALA A 68 -12.10 -1.09 3.18
CA ALA A 68 -12.40 -1.22 4.60
C ALA A 68 -11.21 -1.78 5.40
N GLU A 69 -10.48 -2.73 4.80
CA GLU A 69 -9.27 -3.36 5.33
C GLU A 69 -8.07 -2.40 5.45
N ASP A 70 -8.11 -1.25 4.79
CA ASP A 70 -7.01 -0.27 4.70
C ASP A 70 -7.27 1.02 5.51
N SER A 71 -8.39 1.08 6.24
CA SER A 71 -8.85 2.29 6.92
C SER A 71 -7.87 2.86 7.95
N ASP A 72 -7.03 2.02 8.55
CA ASP A 72 -5.98 2.42 9.50
C ASP A 72 -4.59 2.61 8.84
N LYS A 73 -4.50 2.48 7.51
CA LYS A 73 -3.23 2.46 6.77
C LYS A 73 -2.89 3.76 6.06
N VAL A 74 -3.88 4.60 5.75
CA VAL A 74 -3.65 5.97 5.31
C VAL A 74 -3.42 6.84 6.54
N LYS A 75 -2.17 7.21 6.78
CA LYS A 75 -1.79 7.97 7.98
C LYS A 75 -1.79 9.46 7.68
N VAL A 76 -2.65 10.21 8.38
CA VAL A 76 -2.56 11.68 8.43
C VAL A 76 -1.53 12.03 9.50
N THR A 77 -0.35 12.45 9.06
CA THR A 77 0.79 12.75 9.94
C THR A 77 0.65 14.13 10.56
N ASP A 78 0.16 15.10 9.79
CA ASP A 78 -0.13 16.44 10.27
C ASP A 78 -1.26 17.08 9.46
N ILE A 79 -2.04 17.95 10.11
CA ILE A 79 -3.04 18.77 9.44
C ILE A 79 -3.16 20.13 10.14
N ASN A 80 -3.01 21.18 9.34
CA ASN A 80 -3.12 22.56 9.79
C ASN A 80 -4.19 23.29 8.98
N TRP A 81 -5.16 23.85 9.70
CA TRP A 81 -6.21 24.69 9.14
C TRP A 81 -5.93 26.15 9.46
N THR A 82 -6.07 27.02 8.47
CA THR A 82 -5.91 28.46 8.65
C THR A 82 -7.10 29.18 8.06
N ASP A 83 -7.81 29.91 8.92
CA ASP A 83 -8.90 30.78 8.51
C ASP A 83 -8.38 32.20 8.30
N GLY A 84 -8.74 32.81 7.17
CA GLY A 84 -8.44 34.20 6.86
C GLY A 84 -9.67 34.91 6.28
N PRO A 85 -9.62 36.24 6.18
CA PRO A 85 -10.73 37.04 5.68
C PRO A 85 -11.17 36.64 4.26
N ASP A 86 -10.22 36.19 3.43
CA ASP A 86 -10.48 35.85 2.02
C ASP A 86 -10.67 34.34 1.79
N GLY A 87 -10.61 33.51 2.83
CA GLY A 87 -10.79 32.06 2.67
C GLY A 87 -10.16 31.19 3.75
N LYS A 88 -10.47 29.91 3.66
CA LYS A 88 -10.00 28.85 4.56
C LYS A 88 -8.98 27.97 3.84
N LYS A 89 -7.81 27.80 4.44
CA LYS A 89 -6.68 27.04 3.90
C LYS A 89 -6.47 25.78 4.71
N VAL A 90 -6.02 24.73 4.04
CA VAL A 90 -5.55 23.50 4.67
C VAL A 90 -4.17 23.15 4.15
N THR A 91 -3.30 22.74 5.06
CA THR A 91 -2.06 22.02 4.73
C THR A 91 -2.09 20.70 5.47
N ALA A 92 -1.97 19.59 4.75
CA ALA A 92 -2.00 18.25 5.33
C ALA A 92 -0.82 17.43 4.83
N ILE A 93 -0.27 16.60 5.71
CA ILE A 93 0.83 15.69 5.43
C ILE A 93 0.32 14.27 5.62
N PHE A 94 0.49 13.43 4.60
CA PHE A 94 0.13 12.02 4.62
C PHE A 94 1.38 11.18 4.50
N SER A 95 1.39 10.04 5.19
CA SER A 95 2.43 9.03 5.06
C SER A 95 1.80 7.70 4.63
N HIS A 96 2.31 7.15 3.53
CA HIS A 96 1.83 5.91 2.93
C HIS A 96 2.96 4.88 2.91
N ASP A 97 2.77 3.76 3.61
CA ASP A 97 3.76 2.68 3.65
C ASP A 97 3.62 1.79 2.41
N VAL A 98 4.74 1.53 1.74
CA VAL A 98 4.87 0.50 0.70
C VAL A 98 5.53 -0.71 1.35
N ARG A 99 4.88 -1.86 1.30
CA ARG A 99 5.31 -3.08 1.98
C ARG A 99 5.60 -4.21 1.02
N ASP A 100 6.51 -5.10 1.40
CA ASP A 100 6.70 -6.37 0.69
C ASP A 100 5.57 -7.36 1.03
N GLN A 101 5.61 -8.56 0.46
CA GLN A 101 4.63 -9.62 0.72
C GLN A 101 4.62 -10.12 2.17
N ASN A 102 5.69 -9.86 2.92
CA ASN A 102 5.82 -10.25 4.33
C ASN A 102 5.37 -9.12 5.27
N GLY A 103 4.90 -7.99 4.74
CA GLY A 103 4.47 -6.82 5.50
C GLY A 103 5.61 -5.91 5.97
N VAL A 104 6.84 -6.13 5.49
CA VAL A 104 8.01 -5.30 5.83
C VAL A 104 7.94 -4.00 5.03
N VAL A 105 8.06 -2.85 5.71
CA VAL A 105 8.07 -1.53 5.06
C VAL A 105 9.35 -1.39 4.23
N MET A 106 9.16 -1.26 2.92
CA MET A 106 10.23 -1.07 1.96
C MET A 106 10.50 0.42 1.69
N ALA A 107 9.44 1.21 1.62
CA ALA A 107 9.48 2.65 1.41
C ALA A 107 8.26 3.31 2.07
N THR A 108 8.37 4.59 2.37
CA THR A 108 7.25 5.44 2.80
C THR A 108 7.19 6.65 1.89
N VAL A 109 6.01 6.86 1.29
CA VAL A 109 5.68 8.05 0.49
C VAL A 109 5.09 9.09 1.42
N HIS A 110 5.65 10.30 1.40
CA HIS A 110 5.15 11.44 2.16
C HIS A 110 4.54 12.45 1.20
N SER A 111 3.23 12.64 1.25
CA SER A 111 2.52 13.62 0.43
C SER A 111 2.19 14.86 1.25
N THR A 112 2.56 16.03 0.75
CA THR A 112 2.13 17.32 1.32
C THR A 112 1.10 17.95 0.40
N VAL A 113 -0.06 18.27 0.94
CA VAL A 113 -1.20 18.81 0.21
C VAL A 113 -1.53 20.19 0.75
N ARG A 114 -1.71 21.17 -0.13
CA ARG A 114 -2.16 22.52 0.24
C ARG A 114 -3.35 22.88 -0.62
N ALA A 115 -4.43 23.29 0.02
CA ALA A 115 -5.67 23.65 -0.67
C ALA A 115 -6.32 24.87 -0.02
N VAL A 116 -7.18 25.56 -0.77
CA VAL A 116 -7.90 26.74 -0.29
C VAL A 116 -9.36 26.72 -0.76
N TYR A 117 -10.24 27.19 0.11
CA TYR A 117 -11.61 27.56 -0.19
C TYR A 117 -11.80 29.06 0.05
N SER A 118 -12.14 29.80 -1.02
CA SER A 118 -12.56 31.20 -0.93
C SER A 118 -14.06 31.25 -0.63
N GLN A 119 -14.42 31.84 0.52
CA GLN A 119 -15.83 32.07 0.89
C GLN A 119 -16.44 33.19 0.03
N VAL A 120 -15.63 34.17 -0.39
CA VAL A 120 -16.08 35.31 -1.20
C VAL A 120 -16.46 34.84 -2.61
N ASP A 121 -15.63 34.00 -3.21
CA ASP A 121 -15.82 33.54 -4.58
C ASP A 121 -16.58 32.20 -4.67
N ASN A 122 -16.88 31.58 -3.52
CA ASN A 122 -17.42 30.23 -3.39
C ASN A 122 -16.64 29.20 -4.24
N ARG A 123 -15.30 29.27 -4.20
CA ARG A 123 -14.41 28.46 -5.05
C ARG A 123 -13.39 27.71 -4.22
N SER A 124 -13.26 26.42 -4.51
CA SER A 124 -12.25 25.54 -3.94
C SER A 124 -11.15 25.26 -4.96
N ARG A 125 -9.89 25.25 -4.53
CA ARG A 125 -8.75 24.99 -5.41
C ARG A 125 -7.64 24.26 -4.68
N MET A 126 -7.06 23.28 -5.37
CA MET A 126 -5.81 22.68 -4.95
C MET A 126 -4.66 23.63 -5.30
N LEU A 127 -3.88 24.05 -4.31
CA LEU A 127 -2.77 24.97 -4.51
C LEU A 127 -1.50 24.22 -4.90
N SER A 128 -1.23 23.10 -4.22
CA SER A 128 -0.07 22.26 -4.49
C SER A 128 -0.27 20.87 -3.92
N VAL A 129 0.26 19.88 -4.64
CA VAL A 129 0.59 18.57 -4.10
C VAL A 129 2.06 18.34 -4.38
N SER A 130 2.81 17.90 -3.37
CA SER A 130 4.19 17.45 -3.50
C SER A 130 4.35 16.12 -2.80
N ALA A 131 5.30 15.30 -3.25
CA ALA A 131 5.61 14.04 -2.61
C ALA A 131 7.12 13.77 -2.53
N SER A 132 7.53 13.08 -1.48
CA SER A 132 8.88 12.55 -1.32
C SER A 132 8.82 11.08 -0.91
N ILE A 133 9.89 10.35 -1.19
CA ILE A 133 9.99 8.93 -0.86
C ILE A 133 11.19 8.73 0.06
N SER A 134 11.01 7.91 1.08
CA SER A 134 12.04 7.56 2.07
C SER A 134 12.00 6.06 2.36
N GLY A 135 13.04 5.52 3.00
CA GLY A 135 13.12 4.11 3.38
C GLY A 135 14.21 3.33 2.64
N PRO A 136 14.42 2.06 3.05
CA PRO A 136 15.56 1.25 2.59
C PRO A 136 15.56 0.94 1.09
N PHE A 137 14.39 0.97 0.45
CA PHE A 137 14.24 0.72 -0.98
C PHE A 137 13.70 1.91 -1.76
N ALA A 138 13.77 3.13 -1.21
CA ALA A 138 13.22 4.34 -1.83
C ALA A 138 13.72 4.57 -3.28
N GLN A 139 14.99 4.25 -3.55
CA GLN A 139 15.62 4.38 -4.87
C GLN A 139 14.97 3.52 -5.97
N SER A 140 14.20 2.50 -5.60
CA SER A 140 13.47 1.65 -6.56
C SER A 140 12.12 2.24 -6.96
N PHE A 141 11.71 3.33 -6.31
CA PHE A 141 10.45 4.01 -6.55
C PHE A 141 10.68 5.42 -7.11
N THR A 142 9.73 5.86 -7.91
CA THR A 142 9.62 7.26 -8.34
C THR A 142 8.18 7.72 -8.10
N GLN A 143 7.99 9.03 -7.94
CA GLN A 143 6.66 9.62 -7.79
C GLN A 143 6.45 10.70 -8.85
N SER A 144 5.20 10.95 -9.19
CA SER A 144 4.77 12.17 -9.87
C SER A 144 3.59 12.80 -9.14
N THR A 145 3.44 14.12 -9.28
CA THR A 145 2.31 14.86 -8.74
C THR A 145 1.67 15.71 -9.82
N SER A 146 0.34 15.77 -9.82
CA SER A 146 -0.42 16.60 -10.74
C SER A 146 -1.59 17.28 -10.05
N LEU A 147 -2.13 18.33 -10.68
CA LEU A 147 -3.28 19.09 -10.20
C LEU A 147 -4.33 19.16 -11.29
N SER A 148 -5.60 19.11 -10.89
CA SER A 148 -6.75 19.36 -11.76
C SER A 148 -7.83 20.10 -10.97
N GLY A 149 -7.88 21.42 -11.09
CA GLY A 149 -8.86 22.27 -10.39
C GLY A 149 -8.82 22.14 -8.86
N ASN A 150 -9.84 21.50 -8.29
CA ASN A 150 -9.95 21.24 -6.85
C ASN A 150 -9.34 19.89 -6.43
N GLN A 151 -8.74 19.16 -7.36
CA GLN A 151 -8.11 17.87 -7.14
C GLN A 151 -6.58 17.95 -7.28
N GLY A 152 -5.90 17.08 -6.56
CA GLY A 152 -4.48 16.83 -6.72
C GLY A 152 -4.18 15.35 -6.56
N TYR A 153 -3.11 14.91 -7.22
CA TYR A 153 -2.78 13.50 -7.36
C TYR A 153 -1.32 13.27 -6.95
N THR A 154 -1.06 12.13 -6.33
CA THR A 154 0.29 11.58 -6.15
C THR A 154 0.31 10.19 -6.73
N ASP A 155 1.02 10.00 -7.84
CA ASP A 155 1.21 8.70 -8.47
C ASP A 155 2.55 8.12 -8.04
N LEU A 156 2.54 6.82 -7.75
CA LEU A 156 3.72 6.05 -7.40
C LEU A 156 4.06 5.09 -8.53
N TYR A 157 5.34 4.97 -8.81
CA TYR A 157 5.90 4.05 -9.78
C TYR A 157 6.98 3.19 -9.12
N PHE A 158 7.05 1.93 -9.48
CA PHE A 158 8.12 1.02 -9.11
C PHE A 158 8.86 0.58 -10.37
N GLN A 159 10.16 0.84 -10.44
CA GLN A 159 10.97 0.56 -11.64
C GLN A 159 10.35 1.13 -12.94
N GLY A 160 9.74 2.31 -12.85
CA GLY A 160 9.07 2.99 -13.97
C GLY A 160 7.67 2.47 -14.32
N GLN A 161 7.16 1.44 -13.65
CA GLN A 161 5.79 0.94 -13.82
C GLN A 161 4.86 1.59 -12.80
N TYR A 162 3.70 2.06 -13.26
CA TYR A 162 2.66 2.61 -12.38
C TYR A 162 2.18 1.54 -11.39
N VAL A 163 2.07 1.90 -10.11
CA VAL A 163 1.59 0.98 -9.06
C VAL A 163 0.42 1.53 -8.26
N CYS A 164 0.33 2.84 -8.07
CA CYS A 164 -0.66 3.41 -7.17
C CYS A 164 -0.92 4.90 -7.42
N THR A 165 -2.12 5.37 -7.10
CA THR A 165 -2.42 6.80 -6.99
C THR A 165 -3.09 7.12 -5.65
N TRP A 166 -2.80 8.30 -5.11
CA TRP A 166 -3.57 8.90 -4.03
C TRP A 166 -4.21 10.19 -4.52
N THR A 167 -5.52 10.30 -4.33
CA THR A 167 -6.30 11.45 -4.79
C THR A 167 -6.68 12.34 -3.61
N TYR A 168 -6.43 13.64 -3.75
CA TYR A 168 -6.78 14.66 -2.77
C TYR A 168 -7.77 15.63 -3.40
N GLU A 169 -8.87 15.93 -2.71
CA GLU A 169 -9.94 16.79 -3.19
C GLU A 169 -10.30 17.81 -2.11
N ILE A 170 -10.58 19.05 -2.52
CA ILE A 170 -11.17 20.07 -1.64
C ILE A 170 -12.57 20.43 -2.11
N ALA A 171 -13.51 20.48 -1.15
CA ALA A 171 -14.89 20.90 -1.36
C ALA A 171 -15.27 22.01 -0.39
N ALA A 172 -16.00 23.01 -0.90
CA ALA A 172 -16.43 24.20 -0.16
C ALA A 172 -17.18 23.83 1.14
N ASP A 173 -18.26 23.04 1.00
CA ASP A 173 -19.19 22.68 2.07
C ASP A 173 -19.64 21.21 1.99
N GLY A 174 -18.77 20.30 1.55
CA GLY A 174 -19.10 18.88 1.33
C GLY A 174 -19.91 18.61 0.05
N ARG A 175 -20.31 19.65 -0.68
CA ARG A 175 -20.71 19.55 -2.09
C ARG A 175 -19.46 19.57 -2.95
N ARG A 176 -19.28 18.57 -3.82
CA ARG A 176 -18.23 18.62 -4.86
C ARG A 176 -18.37 19.94 -5.60
N SER A 177 -17.32 20.76 -5.55
CA SER A 177 -17.17 21.90 -6.44
C SER A 177 -17.33 21.35 -7.85
N SER A 178 -18.35 21.79 -8.59
CA SER A 178 -18.56 21.34 -9.96
C SER A 178 -17.27 21.57 -10.76
N ASN A 179 -16.72 20.51 -11.35
CA ASN A 179 -15.56 20.55 -12.21
C ASN A 179 -15.70 21.71 -13.21
N MET A 180 -14.67 22.55 -13.35
CA MET A 180 -14.56 23.40 -14.54
C MET A 180 -13.98 22.53 -15.65
N ASN A 181 -14.70 22.46 -16.77
CA ASN A 181 -14.13 22.15 -18.08
C ASN A 181 -13.17 23.26 -18.51
#